data_AF-A0A8H5TC96-F1
#
_entry.id   AF-A0A8H5TC96-F1
#
_cell.length_a   1.000
_cell.length_b   1.000
_cell.length_c   1.000
_cell.angle_alpha   90.00
_cell.angle_beta   90.00
_cell.angle_gamma   90.00
#
_symmetry.space_group_name_H-M   'P 1'
#
loop_
_entity.id
_entity.type
_entity.pdbx_description
1 polymer ?
#
loop_
_entity_poly.entity_id
_entity_poly.type
_entity_poly.pdbx_seq_one_letter_code
_entity_poly.pdbx_strand_id
1 'polypeptide(L)'
;MGFSDVAIYTLGVACVVRSIMAFTNPQAEYKLNGLKHIPTSKNDPSSEPIYMLGIWELSIGILLIVYQMNSNLAGVTSLLGLMGLYKAGVGILLGKIGGSDNFGKIVGNIITTLALWSWALYLS
;
A
#
# COMPACT_ATOMS: atom_id res chain seq x y z
N MET A 1 -1.78 -14.50 21.25
CA MET A 1 -1.98 -13.45 20.23
C MET A 1 -3.36 -13.64 19.64
N GLY A 2 -4.15 -12.58 19.64
CA GLY A 2 -5.44 -12.58 18.95
C GLY A 2 -5.26 -12.60 17.44
N PHE A 3 -6.33 -12.96 16.70
CA PHE A 3 -6.32 -12.90 15.24
C PHE A 3 -5.91 -11.51 14.72
N SER A 4 -6.41 -10.44 15.37
CA SER A 4 -6.07 -9.07 15.01
C SER A 4 -4.57 -8.78 15.13
N ASP A 5 -3.91 -9.28 16.18
CA ASP A 5 -2.46 -9.07 16.38
C ASP A 5 -1.67 -9.69 15.23
N VAL A 6 -1.97 -10.96 14.91
CA VAL A 6 -1.31 -11.69 13.82
C VAL A 6 -1.56 -11.00 12.49
N ALA A 7 -2.78 -10.53 12.26
CA ALA A 7 -3.14 -9.82 11.04
C ALA A 7 -2.39 -8.48 10.90
N ILE A 8 -2.22 -7.71 11.98
CA ILE A 8 -1.47 -6.44 11.97
C ILE A 8 0.02 -6.69 11.67
N TYR A 9 0.63 -7.69 12.32
CA TYR A 9 2.01 -8.07 12.00
C TYR A 9 2.16 -8.54 10.56
N THR A 10 1.22 -9.37 10.08
CA THR A 10 1.22 -9.86 8.70
C THR A 10 1.10 -8.71 7.71
N LEU A 11 0.23 -7.73 7.97
CA LEU A 11 0.08 -6.54 7.15
C LEU A 11 1.38 -5.71 7.14
N GLY A 12 2.00 -5.49 8.29
CA GLY A 12 3.27 -4.77 8.39
C GLY A 12 4.40 -5.47 7.61
N VAL A 13 4.53 -6.78 7.75
CA VAL A 13 5.51 -7.59 7.00
C VAL A 13 5.21 -7.55 5.49
N ALA A 14 3.94 -7.64 5.09
CA ALA A 14 3.56 -7.57 3.68
C ALA A 14 3.95 -6.23 3.05
N CYS A 15 3.80 -5.11 3.77
CA CYS A 15 4.27 -3.80 3.33
C CYS A 15 5.80 -3.77 3.14
N VAL A 16 6.57 -4.36 4.07
CA VAL A 16 8.03 -4.48 3.93
C VAL A 16 8.42 -5.35 2.73
N VAL A 17 7.76 -6.48 2.50
CA VAL A 17 8.03 -7.33 1.33
C VAL A 17 7.73 -6.57 0.03
N ARG A 18 6.63 -5.81 0.00
CA ARG A 18 6.26 -5.00 -1.16
C ARG A 18 7.28 -3.89 -1.45
N SER A 19 7.84 -3.26 -0.42
CA SER A 19 8.89 -2.25 -0.64
C SER A 19 10.16 -2.85 -1.25
N ILE A 20 10.57 -4.05 -0.82
CA ILE A 20 11.69 -4.78 -1.42
C ILE A 20 11.40 -5.07 -2.90
N MET A 21 10.18 -5.50 -3.26
CA MET A 21 9.80 -5.72 -4.65
C MET A 21 9.84 -4.42 -5.47
N ALA A 22 9.39 -3.30 -4.90
CA ALA A 22 9.46 -1.99 -5.54
C ALA A 22 10.90 -1.53 -5.83
N PHE A 23 11.85 -1.81 -4.93
CA PHE A 23 13.26 -1.45 -5.15
C PHE A 23 14.00 -2.43 -6.07
N THR A 24 13.62 -3.71 -6.09
CA THR A 24 14.32 -4.75 -6.86
C THR A 24 13.77 -4.93 -8.27
N ASN A 25 12.46 -4.71 -8.48
CA ASN A 25 11.80 -4.87 -9.77
C ASN A 25 10.69 -3.82 -9.99
N PRO A 26 11.03 -2.53 -10.10
CA PRO A 26 10.06 -1.45 -10.22
C PRO A 26 9.18 -1.56 -11.48
N GLN A 27 9.71 -2.18 -12.54
CA GLN A 27 9.03 -2.38 -13.81
C GLN A 27 7.84 -3.34 -13.68
N ALA A 28 7.98 -4.42 -12.91
CA ALA A 28 6.86 -5.31 -12.61
C ALA A 28 5.77 -4.61 -11.77
N GLU A 29 6.18 -3.73 -10.86
CA GLU A 29 5.26 -2.96 -10.02
C GLU A 29 4.43 -1.95 -10.82
N TYR A 30 4.95 -1.34 -11.89
CA TYR A 30 4.13 -0.50 -12.79
C TYR A 30 2.92 -1.25 -13.33
N LYS A 31 3.15 -2.45 -13.86
CA LYS A 31 2.07 -3.31 -14.39
C LYS A 31 1.13 -3.75 -13.28
N LEU A 32 1.64 -4.14 -12.10
CA LEU A 32 0.79 -4.53 -10.96
C LEU A 32 -0.11 -3.38 -10.51
N ASN A 33 0.44 -2.17 -10.38
CA ASN A 33 -0.31 -1.00 -9.93
C ASN A 33 -1.18 -0.35 -11.03
N GLY A 34 -1.08 -0.81 -12.28
CA GLY A 34 -1.94 -0.33 -13.38
C GLY A 34 -1.52 1.02 -13.92
N LEU A 35 -0.28 1.39 -13.67
CA LEU A 35 0.33 2.60 -14.17
C LEU A 35 0.91 2.30 -15.55
N LYS A 36 0.60 3.15 -16.54
CA LYS A 36 1.22 3.05 -17.86
C LYS A 36 2.67 3.46 -17.73
N HIS A 37 3.57 2.58 -18.15
CA HIS A 37 4.98 2.88 -18.20
C HIS A 37 5.58 2.31 -19.48
N ILE A 38 6.19 3.19 -20.29
CA ILE A 38 6.95 2.80 -21.48
C ILE A 38 8.42 2.94 -21.06
N PRO A 39 9.09 1.85 -20.63
CA PRO A 39 10.48 1.93 -20.22
C PRO A 39 11.34 2.34 -21.43
N THR A 40 12.10 3.42 -21.29
CA THR A 40 13.03 3.87 -22.34
C THR A 40 14.41 3.19 -22.22
N SER A 41 14.74 2.62 -21.05
CA SER A 41 15.90 1.75 -20.83
C SER A 41 15.78 0.89 -19.56
N LYS A 42 16.72 -0.04 -19.35
CA LYS A 42 16.79 -0.90 -18.14
C LYS A 42 17.13 -0.13 -16.85
N ASN A 43 17.71 1.06 -16.99
CA ASN A 43 18.08 1.97 -15.90
C ASN A 43 17.31 3.29 -16.01
N ASP A 44 16.07 3.24 -16.49
CA ASP A 44 15.28 4.45 -16.72
C ASP A 44 14.92 5.12 -15.37
N PRO A 45 15.35 6.39 -15.14
CA PRO A 45 15.03 7.15 -13.92
C PRO A 45 13.52 7.35 -13.73
N SER A 46 12.71 7.09 -14.75
CA SER A 46 11.24 7.07 -14.67
C SER A 46 10.63 6.08 -13.67
N SER A 47 11.42 5.31 -12.89
CA SER A 47 10.94 4.46 -11.79
C SER A 47 10.69 5.19 -10.46
N GLU A 48 10.93 6.51 -10.42
CA GLU A 48 10.72 7.39 -9.27
C GLU A 48 9.37 7.19 -8.52
N PRO A 49 8.19 7.18 -9.18
CA PRO A 49 6.92 6.89 -8.51
C PRO A 49 6.89 5.56 -7.74
N ILE A 50 7.53 4.53 -8.29
CA ILE A 50 7.58 3.20 -7.68
C ILE A 50 8.55 3.17 -6.51
N TYR A 51 9.68 3.88 -6.59
CA TYR A 51 10.57 4.02 -5.43
C TYR A 51 9.92 4.81 -4.30
N MET A 52 9.16 5.86 -4.62
CA MET A 52 8.40 6.61 -3.61
C MET A 52 7.31 5.74 -2.96
N LEU A 53 6.64 4.88 -3.76
CA LEU A 53 5.74 3.84 -3.24
C LEU A 53 6.48 2.86 -2.32
N GLY A 54 7.66 2.40 -2.71
CA GLY A 54 8.49 1.51 -1.90
C GLY A 54 8.83 2.12 -0.54
N ILE A 55 9.24 3.39 -0.52
CA ILE A 55 9.55 4.11 0.73
C ILE A 55 8.29 4.24 1.60
N TRP A 56 7.14 4.56 1.00
CA TRP A 56 5.86 4.63 1.70
C TRP A 56 5.50 3.30 2.38
N GLU A 57 5.50 2.20 1.61
CA GLU A 57 5.17 0.87 2.13
C GLU A 57 6.18 0.42 3.19
N LEU A 58 7.48 0.68 3.01
CA LEU A 58 8.51 0.38 4.02
C LEU A 58 8.23 1.13 5.34
N SER A 59 7.94 2.43 5.24
CA SER A 59 7.71 3.29 6.41
C SER A 59 6.47 2.85 7.18
N ILE A 60 5.35 2.63 6.47
CA ILE A 60 4.10 2.15 7.07
C ILE A 60 4.29 0.76 7.69
N GLY A 61 4.98 -0.15 7.00
CA GLY A 61 5.21 -1.51 7.48
C GLY A 61 6.02 -1.54 8.79
N ILE A 62 7.12 -0.78 8.84
CA ILE A 62 7.92 -0.65 10.07
C ILE A 62 7.10 -0.04 11.20
N LEU A 63 6.38 1.06 10.93
CA LEU A 63 5.58 1.73 11.97
C LEU A 63 4.44 0.84 12.49
N LEU A 64 3.78 0.05 11.63
CA LEU A 64 2.77 -0.93 12.06
C LEU A 64 3.36 -1.97 13.01
N ILE A 65 4.51 -2.54 12.65
CA ILE A 65 5.21 -3.53 13.49
C ILE A 65 5.59 -2.89 14.83
N VAL A 66 6.20 -1.70 14.81
CA VAL A 66 6.64 -1.01 16.03
C VAL A 66 5.46 -0.66 16.93
N TYR A 67 4.38 -0.08 16.39
CA TYR A 67 3.21 0.26 17.21
C TYR A 67 2.52 -0.98 17.77
N GLN A 68 2.44 -2.05 16.99
CA GLN A 68 1.91 -3.32 17.48
C GLN A 68 2.79 -3.93 18.59
N MET A 69 4.12 -3.89 18.46
CA MET A 69 5.06 -4.37 19.48
C MET A 69 4.95 -3.60 20.80
N ASN A 70 4.62 -2.30 20.72
CA ASN A 70 4.45 -1.43 21.88
C ASN A 70 3.01 -1.41 22.40
N SER A 71 2.12 -2.27 21.90
CA SER A 71 0.69 -2.26 22.23
C SER A 71 0.02 -0.89 22.04
N ASN A 72 0.54 -0.09 21.10
CA ASN A 72 0.04 1.24 20.79
C ASN A 72 -1.12 1.16 19.79
N LEU A 73 -2.29 0.86 20.32
CA LEU A 73 -3.52 0.70 19.53
C LEU A 73 -3.86 1.97 18.73
N ALA A 74 -3.73 3.15 19.35
CA ALA A 74 -4.00 4.43 18.68
C ALA A 74 -3.09 4.64 17.46
N GLY A 75 -1.80 4.26 17.58
CA GLY A 75 -0.85 4.27 16.47
C GLY A 75 -1.24 3.33 15.34
N VAL A 76 -1.62 2.09 15.66
CA VAL A 76 -2.10 1.11 14.66
C VAL A 76 -3.36 1.62 13.96
N THR A 77 -4.37 2.07 14.71
CA THR A 77 -5.63 2.59 14.17
C THR A 77 -5.39 3.78 13.24
N SER A 78 -4.49 4.70 13.63
CA SER A 78 -4.11 5.85 12.79
C SER A 78 -3.46 5.43 11.48
N LEU A 79 -2.57 4.43 11.51
CA LEU A 79 -1.93 3.91 10.30
C LEU A 79 -2.91 3.19 9.39
N LEU A 80 -3.84 2.38 9.93
CA LEU A 80 -4.90 1.77 9.12
C LEU A 80 -5.78 2.82 8.44
N GLY A 81 -6.13 3.89 9.15
CA GLY A 81 -6.84 5.05 8.59
C GLY A 81 -6.07 5.70 7.44
N LEU A 82 -4.77 5.96 7.66
CA LEU A 82 -3.88 6.56 6.67
C LEU A 82 -3.68 5.67 5.43
N MET A 83 -3.53 4.36 5.61
CA MET A 83 -3.47 3.39 4.52
C MET A 83 -4.77 3.37 3.71
N GLY A 84 -5.92 3.43 4.39
CA GLY A 84 -7.22 3.51 3.73
C GLY A 84 -7.37 4.77 2.89
N LEU A 85 -6.93 5.93 3.41
CA LEU A 85 -6.87 7.20 2.67
C LEU A 85 -5.96 7.10 1.44
N TYR A 86 -4.77 6.53 1.62
CA TYR A 86 -3.83 6.30 0.53
C TYR A 86 -4.46 5.44 -0.59
N LYS A 87 -5.09 4.32 -0.24
CA LYS A 87 -5.78 3.45 -1.22
C LYS A 87 -6.94 4.15 -1.90
N ALA A 88 -7.68 5.00 -1.19
CA ALA A 88 -8.76 5.78 -1.78
C ALA A 88 -8.21 6.76 -2.82
N GLY A 89 -7.12 7.46 -2.49
CA GLY A 89 -6.41 8.34 -3.39
C GLY A 89 -5.91 7.62 -4.65
N VAL A 90 -5.33 6.42 -4.50
CA VAL A 90 -4.91 5.58 -5.63
C VAL A 90 -6.10 5.19 -6.50
N GLY A 91 -7.22 4.77 -5.91
CA GLY A 91 -8.45 4.45 -6.65
C GLY A 91 -8.96 5.62 -7.49
N ILE A 92 -9.00 6.83 -6.91
CA ILE A 92 -9.37 8.07 -7.61
C ILE A 92 -8.39 8.38 -8.74
N LEU A 93 -7.09 8.27 -8.47
CA LEU A 93 -6.04 8.56 -9.45
C LEU A 93 -6.14 7.61 -10.66
N LEU A 94 -6.30 6.31 -10.41
CA LEU A 94 -6.47 5.31 -11.47
C LEU A 94 -7.73 5.55 -12.30
N GLY A 95 -8.80 6.12 -11.71
CA GLY A 95 -9.98 6.55 -12.46
C GLY A 95 -9.71 7.71 -13.43
N LYS A 96 -8.71 8.55 -13.15
CA LYS A 96 -8.39 9.74 -13.97
C LYS A 96 -7.30 9.49 -15.01
N ILE A 97 -6.24 8.76 -14.64
CA ILE A 97 -5.04 8.59 -15.47
C ILE A 97 -4.72 7.13 -15.80
N GLY A 98 -5.60 6.20 -15.41
CA GLY A 98 -5.44 4.78 -15.67
C GLY A 98 -5.58 4.39 -17.14
N GLY A 99 -5.07 3.21 -17.49
CA GLY A 99 -5.38 2.58 -18.78
C GLY A 99 -6.82 2.09 -18.87
N SER A 100 -7.25 1.74 -20.09
CA SER A 100 -8.61 1.28 -20.41
C SER A 100 -9.08 0.11 -19.55
N ASP A 101 -8.14 -0.70 -19.04
CA ASP A 101 -8.43 -1.97 -18.37
C ASP A 101 -8.26 -1.91 -16.84
N ASN A 102 -8.30 -0.70 -16.24
CA ASN A 102 -8.03 -0.51 -14.81
C ASN A 102 -9.25 -0.64 -13.89
N PHE A 103 -10.44 -0.94 -14.39
CA PHE A 103 -11.66 -1.00 -13.57
C PHE A 103 -11.53 -1.93 -12.36
N GLY A 104 -10.99 -3.14 -12.56
CA GLY A 104 -10.76 -4.10 -11.46
C GLY A 104 -9.79 -3.57 -10.39
N LYS A 105 -8.80 -2.76 -10.78
CA LYS A 105 -7.84 -2.15 -9.85
C LYS A 105 -8.44 -0.98 -9.08
N ILE A 106 -9.30 -0.19 -9.72
CA ILE A 106 -10.05 0.87 -9.05
C ILE A 106 -10.93 0.24 -7.97
N VAL A 107 -11.75 -0.75 -8.34
CA VAL A 107 -12.63 -1.47 -7.41
C VAL A 107 -11.83 -2.10 -6.28
N GLY A 108 -10.70 -2.77 -6.60
CA GLY A 108 -9.83 -3.36 -5.58
C GLY A 108 -9.30 -2.35 -4.57
N ASN A 109 -8.89 -1.16 -5.00
CA ASN A 109 -8.44 -0.10 -4.08
C ASN A 109 -9.59 0.43 -3.21
N ILE A 110 -10.80 0.62 -3.77
CA ILE A 110 -11.97 1.06 -2.99
C ILE A 110 -12.37 0.02 -1.94
N ILE A 111 -12.42 -1.26 -2.30
CA ILE A 111 -12.71 -2.34 -1.35
C ILE A 111 -11.65 -2.36 -0.24
N THR A 112 -10.38 -2.22 -0.59
CA THR A 112 -9.29 -2.17 0.38
C THR A 112 -9.42 -0.97 1.33
N THR A 113 -9.79 0.20 0.82
CA THR A 113 -10.09 1.38 1.65
C THR A 113 -11.17 1.08 2.69
N LEU A 114 -12.30 0.55 2.23
CA LEU A 114 -13.42 0.26 3.13
C LEU A 114 -13.02 -0.78 4.18
N ALA A 115 -12.31 -1.84 3.79
CA ALA A 115 -11.82 -2.85 4.72
C ALA A 115 -10.88 -2.26 5.79
N LEU A 116 -9.93 -1.41 5.40
CA LEU A 116 -9.00 -0.77 6.32
C LEU A 116 -9.69 0.20 7.28
N TRP A 117 -10.64 1.00 6.79
CA TRP A 117 -11.39 1.93 7.64
C TRP A 117 -12.36 1.22 8.56
N SER A 118 -13.07 0.19 8.09
CA SER A 118 -13.90 -0.65 8.96
C SER A 118 -13.09 -1.32 10.05
N TRP A 119 -11.86 -1.77 9.73
CA TRP A 119 -10.98 -2.36 10.74
C TRP A 119 -10.44 -1.32 11.72
N ALA A 120 -10.06 -0.13 11.24
CA ALA A 120 -9.67 0.99 12.11
C ALA A 120 -10.80 1.35 13.10
N LEU A 121 -12.05 1.43 12.63
CA LEU A 121 -13.22 1.69 13.48
C LEU A 121 -13.53 0.56 14.47
N TYR A 122 -13.20 -0.68 14.11
CA TYR A 122 -13.34 -1.82 15.01
C TYR A 122 -12.27 -1.82 16.12
N LEU A 123 -11.08 -1.28 15.83
CA LEU A 123 -9.97 -1.18 16.77
C LEU A 123 -9.98 0.11 17.61
N SER A 124 -10.77 1.12 17.25
CA SER A 124 -10.89 2.39 17.95
C SER A 124 -11.76 2.34 19.20
#